data_AF-A0A956FZ92-F1
#
_entry.id   AF-A0A956FZ92-F1
#
_cell.length_a   1.000
_cell.length_b   1.000
_cell.length_c   1.000
_cell.angle_alpha   90.00
_cell.angle_beta   90.00
_cell.angle_gamma   90.00
#
_symmetry.space_group_name_H-M   'P 1'
#
loop_
_entity.id
_entity.type
_entity.pdbx_description
1 polymer ?
#
loop_
_entity_poly.entity_id
_entity_poly.type
_entity_poly.pdbx_seq_one_letter_code
_entity_poly.pdbx_strand_id
1 'polypeptide(L)'
;MRAGGLATLAAAALAACFHGDATEGLPCSDDSSCAGGLRCVDGLCGGSTASGGSRPTAVVLFVVDTSAEAAAVQGALGRSGLALTSHLTSLTSFKIGFVSADLGNPWCGAVGARAALEGALCRERLDDFVGSGGDLTADACLDACPEYLAAAGLEPTIVTPGGPAAARPWVQGGKSANPNAPHDADYVRRPEDAFACLAPQAVDGCPFGQPLEAMRVAIRRALDPEEPAYGFLTPGDLLTVVFVTAGHDCSYRPEHAVIFDPAGERALWSDPEAAAPTPALCWNAGAECSNPQGGAYYECHAVDRGRDGGPAATADDAVLVPVAEYVDFLAGELGEGLGVEVMVAGLVGVPEAFAGGGAAIPYAIGEGGEGVGLGCAAAAVEAAPPLRIRALAEAFSGESLRLSTICAGDYGAALGELGAAILDEVERIVAAREAASP
;
A
#
# COMPACT_ATOMS: atom_id res chain seq x y z
N MET A 1 5.18 -66.02 14.34
CA MET A 1 5.01 -64.78 15.12
C MET A 1 6.41 -64.16 15.19
N ARG A 2 6.89 -63.32 14.25
CA ARG A 2 6.54 -61.90 13.93
C ARG A 2 6.27 -61.09 15.21
N ALA A 3 6.85 -59.93 15.48
CA ALA A 3 7.86 -59.09 14.84
C ALA A 3 8.27 -58.00 15.87
N GLY A 4 9.45 -57.41 15.74
CA GLY A 4 9.83 -56.17 16.45
C GLY A 4 11.27 -55.81 16.09
N GLY A 5 11.59 -54.68 15.47
CA GLY A 5 10.80 -53.52 15.09
C GLY A 5 11.78 -52.37 14.88
N LEU A 6 12.33 -52.29 13.66
CA LEU A 6 13.17 -51.18 13.19
C LEU A 6 12.37 -49.88 13.27
N ALA A 7 12.78 -48.91 14.09
CA ALA A 7 12.14 -47.58 14.09
C ALA A 7 13.09 -46.39 14.34
N THR A 8 14.41 -46.60 14.44
CA THR A 8 15.33 -45.52 14.88
C THR A 8 16.32 -45.02 13.81
N LEU A 9 16.21 -45.47 12.56
CA LEU A 9 17.21 -45.19 11.51
C LEU A 9 16.71 -44.39 10.30
N ALA A 10 15.44 -43.96 10.29
CA ALA A 10 14.86 -43.24 9.13
C ALA A 10 14.91 -41.71 9.23
N ALA A 11 15.08 -41.12 10.42
CA ALA A 11 15.01 -39.66 10.59
C ALA A 11 16.30 -38.91 10.22
N ALA A 12 17.46 -39.57 10.20
CA ALA A 12 18.74 -38.90 9.98
C ALA A 12 19.15 -38.75 8.49
N ALA A 13 18.41 -39.35 7.56
CA ALA A 13 18.81 -39.39 6.14
C ALA A 13 18.11 -38.38 5.23
N LEU A 14 17.14 -37.60 5.73
CA LEU A 14 16.38 -36.61 4.93
C LEU A 14 16.91 -35.18 5.04
N ALA A 15 17.79 -34.88 5.99
CA ALA A 15 18.31 -33.52 6.22
C ALA A 15 19.43 -33.07 5.24
N ALA A 16 19.95 -33.97 4.40
CA ALA A 16 21.13 -33.68 3.57
C ALA A 16 20.83 -33.07 2.19
N CYS A 17 19.56 -32.79 1.84
CA CYS A 17 19.17 -32.32 0.51
C CYS A 17 18.54 -30.92 0.45
N PHE A 18 18.41 -30.23 1.58
CA PHE A 18 17.79 -28.90 1.63
C PHE A 18 18.85 -27.83 1.94
N HIS A 19 18.96 -26.81 1.09
CA HIS A 19 19.81 -25.64 1.27
C HIS A 19 18.94 -24.39 1.14
N GLY A 20 19.01 -23.50 2.15
CA GLY A 20 18.34 -22.20 2.20
C GLY A 20 16.83 -22.29 2.43
N ASP A 21 16.35 -21.71 3.54
CA ASP A 21 14.95 -21.47 3.96
C ASP A 21 13.96 -22.66 4.03
N ALA A 22 14.31 -23.83 3.49
CA ALA A 22 13.42 -24.98 3.35
C ALA A 22 13.10 -25.75 4.66
N THR A 23 13.49 -25.21 5.82
CA THR A 23 13.07 -25.79 7.12
C THR A 23 12.03 -24.96 7.84
N GLU A 24 11.60 -23.81 7.32
CA GLU A 24 10.54 -23.02 7.96
C GLU A 24 9.23 -23.81 8.07
N GLY A 25 8.62 -23.79 9.25
CA GLY A 25 7.43 -24.58 9.57
C GLY A 25 7.67 -26.08 9.80
N LEU A 26 8.91 -26.58 9.72
CA LEU A 26 9.19 -27.99 10.02
C LEU A 26 9.28 -28.25 11.52
N PRO A 27 8.82 -29.42 12.02
CA PRO A 27 8.99 -29.79 13.42
C PRO A 27 10.46 -29.78 13.85
N CYS A 28 10.72 -29.25 15.03
CA CYS A 28 12.06 -29.14 15.60
C CYS A 28 12.05 -29.49 17.09
N SER A 29 13.20 -29.95 17.58
CA SER A 29 13.44 -30.12 19.02
C SER A 29 14.34 -29.03 19.61
N ASP A 30 15.13 -28.37 18.76
CA ASP A 30 16.05 -27.30 19.09
C ASP A 30 16.48 -26.52 17.83
N ASP A 31 17.15 -25.39 18.02
CA ASP A 31 17.65 -24.52 16.93
C ASP A 31 18.57 -25.25 15.95
N SER A 32 19.28 -26.31 16.38
CA SER A 32 20.19 -27.07 15.49
C SER A 32 19.46 -27.95 14.49
N SER A 33 18.17 -28.21 14.76
CA SER A 33 17.25 -28.92 13.87
C SER A 33 16.77 -28.02 12.71
N CYS A 34 17.02 -26.72 12.80
CA CYS A 34 16.58 -25.71 11.86
C CYS A 34 17.75 -25.22 11.00
N ALA A 35 17.55 -25.17 9.69
CA ALA A 35 18.52 -24.64 8.74
C ALA A 35 18.26 -23.14 8.51
N GLY A 36 19.17 -22.47 7.79
CA GLY A 36 18.96 -21.09 7.34
C GLY A 36 18.96 -20.04 8.47
N GLY A 37 19.44 -20.37 9.66
CA GLY A 37 19.46 -19.45 10.80
C GLY A 37 18.12 -19.34 11.52
N LEU A 38 17.14 -20.18 11.21
CA LEU A 38 15.87 -20.29 11.93
C LEU A 38 16.07 -20.87 13.34
N ARG A 39 15.18 -20.52 14.28
CA ARG A 39 15.11 -21.09 15.63
C ARG A 39 14.03 -22.14 15.73
N CYS A 40 14.07 -22.92 16.80
CA CYS A 40 12.97 -23.78 17.15
C CYS A 40 12.01 -23.04 18.10
N VAL A 41 10.88 -22.58 17.58
CA VAL A 41 9.84 -21.86 18.33
C VAL A 41 8.60 -22.74 18.40
N ASP A 42 8.17 -23.09 19.61
CA ASP A 42 7.01 -23.96 19.87
C ASP A 42 7.02 -25.30 19.12
N GLY A 43 8.23 -25.85 18.92
CA GLY A 43 8.42 -27.13 18.24
C GLY A 43 8.34 -27.04 16.72
N LEU A 44 8.35 -25.85 16.14
CA LEU A 44 8.48 -25.61 14.71
C LEU A 44 9.68 -24.69 14.41
N CYS A 45 10.40 -24.99 13.33
CA CYS A 45 11.48 -24.16 12.84
C CYS A 45 10.90 -22.86 12.29
N GLY A 46 11.19 -21.76 12.96
CA GLY A 46 10.63 -20.45 12.69
C GLY A 46 11.35 -19.40 13.52
N GLY A 47 11.19 -18.13 13.16
CA GLY A 47 11.93 -17.04 13.81
C GLY A 47 13.42 -17.10 13.44
N SER A 48 13.83 -16.27 12.49
CA SER A 48 15.24 -16.07 12.21
C SER A 48 15.98 -15.65 13.49
N THR A 49 17.10 -16.31 13.78
CA THR A 49 18.13 -15.66 14.59
C THR A 49 18.48 -14.39 13.84
N ALA A 50 18.03 -13.25 14.36
CA ALA A 50 18.66 -11.97 14.11
C ALA A 50 20.10 -12.02 14.66
N SER A 51 20.94 -12.89 14.10
CA SER A 51 22.34 -13.06 14.43
C SER A 51 23.14 -12.48 13.28
N GLY A 52 23.12 -11.15 13.24
CA GLY A 52 23.98 -10.35 12.39
C GLY A 52 23.28 -9.15 11.79
N GLY A 53 22.98 -8.14 12.61
CA GLY A 53 22.92 -6.71 12.24
C GLY A 53 22.55 -6.34 10.79
N SER A 54 21.57 -6.98 10.17
CA SER A 54 21.09 -6.55 8.87
C SER A 54 20.27 -5.29 9.10
N ARG A 55 20.71 -4.20 8.48
CA ARG A 55 19.92 -2.97 8.44
C ARG A 55 18.57 -3.32 7.79
N PRO A 56 17.44 -2.80 8.32
CA PRO A 56 16.14 -3.08 7.74
C PRO A 56 16.11 -2.65 6.26
N THR A 57 15.39 -3.38 5.41
CA THR A 57 15.08 -2.87 4.07
C THR A 57 13.96 -1.85 4.20
N ALA A 58 14.09 -0.70 3.54
CA ALA A 58 12.97 0.24 3.41
C ALA A 58 12.04 -0.24 2.29
N VAL A 59 10.81 -0.59 2.64
CA VAL A 59 9.77 -1.05 1.72
C VAL A 59 8.72 0.04 1.59
N VAL A 60 8.51 0.57 0.39
CA VAL A 60 7.53 1.63 0.13
C VAL A 60 6.42 1.06 -0.74
N LEU A 61 5.19 1.02 -0.22
CA LEU A 61 4.00 0.57 -0.94
C LEU A 61 3.14 1.77 -1.29
N PHE A 62 3.01 2.08 -2.57
CA PHE A 62 2.09 3.08 -3.08
C PHE A 62 0.74 2.42 -3.41
N VAL A 63 -0.33 2.96 -2.84
CA VAL A 63 -1.71 2.57 -3.16
C VAL A 63 -2.34 3.70 -3.95
N VAL A 64 -2.55 3.48 -5.25
CA VAL A 64 -2.83 4.54 -6.21
C VAL A 64 -4.27 4.45 -6.73
N ASP A 65 -4.98 5.55 -6.64
CA ASP A 65 -6.30 5.75 -7.24
C ASP A 65 -6.22 5.66 -8.77
N THR A 66 -7.10 4.84 -9.34
CA THR A 66 -7.17 4.56 -10.77
C THR A 66 -8.43 5.12 -11.42
N SER A 67 -9.14 6.03 -10.75
CA SER A 67 -10.19 6.82 -11.39
C SER A 67 -9.66 7.65 -12.55
N ALA A 68 -10.53 8.02 -13.48
CA ALA A 68 -10.15 8.81 -14.66
C ALA A 68 -9.55 10.17 -14.26
N GLU A 69 -10.09 10.76 -13.18
CA GLU A 69 -9.67 12.03 -12.60
C GLU A 69 -8.25 11.95 -12.00
N ALA A 70 -7.76 10.75 -11.67
CA ALA A 70 -6.43 10.54 -11.12
C ALA A 70 -5.31 10.50 -12.18
N ALA A 71 -5.62 10.58 -13.48
CA ALA A 71 -4.61 10.49 -14.54
C ALA A 71 -3.49 11.55 -14.40
N ALA A 72 -3.86 12.81 -14.23
CA ALA A 72 -2.90 13.91 -14.06
C ALA A 72 -2.09 13.76 -12.77
N VAL A 73 -2.71 13.26 -11.70
CA VAL A 73 -2.06 12.94 -10.42
C VAL A 73 -1.02 11.86 -10.60
N GLN A 74 -1.33 10.77 -11.30
CA GLN A 74 -0.41 9.67 -11.56
C GLN A 74 0.81 10.10 -12.38
N GLY A 75 0.60 10.92 -13.41
CA GLY A 75 1.70 11.50 -14.19
C GLY A 75 2.58 12.44 -13.35
N ALA A 76 1.98 13.28 -12.50
CA ALA A 76 2.72 14.13 -11.58
C ALA A 76 3.51 13.32 -10.54
N LEU A 77 2.91 12.26 -9.99
CA LEU A 77 3.59 11.31 -9.10
C LEU A 77 4.82 10.73 -9.77
N GLY A 78 4.68 10.20 -10.98
CA GLY A 78 5.78 9.61 -11.73
C GLY A 78 6.95 10.58 -11.92
N ARG A 79 6.66 11.83 -12.31
CA ARG A 79 7.70 12.88 -12.50
C ARG A 79 8.40 13.31 -11.21
N SER A 80 7.72 13.22 -10.07
CA SER A 80 8.28 13.61 -8.77
C SER A 80 9.11 12.49 -8.11
N GLY A 81 9.16 11.29 -8.69
CA GLY A 81 9.82 10.11 -8.12
C GLY A 81 11.28 10.29 -7.74
N LEU A 82 12.03 11.12 -8.49
CA LEU A 82 13.44 11.42 -8.22
C LEU A 82 13.66 11.95 -6.79
N ALA A 83 12.73 12.77 -6.29
CA ALA A 83 12.87 13.35 -4.95
C ALA A 83 12.94 12.25 -3.88
N LEU A 84 12.05 11.26 -3.95
CA LEU A 84 12.07 10.10 -3.04
C LEU A 84 13.28 9.19 -3.28
N THR A 85 13.51 8.77 -4.53
CA THR A 85 14.54 7.77 -4.84
C THR A 85 15.96 8.25 -4.54
N SER A 86 16.20 9.57 -4.62
CA SER A 86 17.49 10.16 -4.24
C SER A 86 17.88 9.89 -2.78
N HIS A 87 16.90 9.83 -1.86
CA HIS A 87 17.12 9.44 -0.47
C HIS A 87 17.26 7.91 -0.33
N LEU A 88 16.36 7.14 -0.95
CA LEU A 88 16.34 5.69 -0.81
C LEU A 88 17.60 5.01 -1.35
N THR A 89 18.20 5.53 -2.41
CA THR A 89 19.46 5.02 -2.98
C THR A 89 20.65 5.14 -2.01
N SER A 90 20.55 5.97 -0.97
CA SER A 90 21.56 6.07 0.09
C SER A 90 21.49 4.93 1.12
N LEU A 91 20.37 4.19 1.16
CA LEU A 91 20.16 3.06 2.06
C LEU A 91 20.93 1.81 1.61
N THR A 92 21.04 0.83 2.50
CA THR A 92 21.61 -0.48 2.16
C THR A 92 20.74 -1.22 1.14
N SER A 93 19.43 -1.19 1.35
CA SER A 93 18.42 -1.87 0.54
C SER A 93 17.10 -1.10 0.61
N PHE A 94 16.41 -0.98 -0.52
CA PHE A 94 15.04 -0.50 -0.60
C PHE A 94 14.23 -1.28 -1.62
N LYS A 95 12.90 -1.27 -1.46
CA LYS A 95 11.91 -1.79 -2.42
C LYS A 95 10.78 -0.78 -2.57
N ILE A 96 10.26 -0.58 -3.78
CA ILE A 96 9.12 0.29 -4.09
C ILE A 96 8.12 -0.50 -4.93
N GLY A 97 6.92 -0.69 -4.41
CA GLY A 97 5.82 -1.37 -5.08
C GLY A 97 4.64 -0.43 -5.26
N PHE A 98 3.87 -0.68 -6.31
CA PHE A 98 2.64 0.07 -6.62
C PHE A 98 1.49 -0.92 -6.76
N VAL A 99 0.35 -0.57 -6.20
CA VAL A 99 -0.91 -1.31 -6.34
C VAL A 99 -2.05 -0.35 -6.63
N SER A 100 -3.03 -0.79 -7.41
CA SER A 100 -4.26 -0.05 -7.62
C SER A 100 -5.12 -0.05 -6.36
N ALA A 101 -5.76 1.07 -6.04
CA ALA A 101 -6.80 1.15 -5.01
C ALA A 101 -8.10 0.43 -5.45
N ASP A 102 -8.22 0.03 -6.71
CA ASP A 102 -9.40 -0.65 -7.24
C ASP A 102 -9.33 -2.17 -7.04
N LEU A 103 -10.28 -2.69 -6.27
CA LEU A 103 -10.48 -4.13 -6.03
C LEU A 103 -11.75 -4.67 -6.71
N GLY A 104 -12.35 -3.88 -7.59
CA GLY A 104 -13.68 -4.11 -8.13
C GLY A 104 -14.76 -3.75 -7.10
N ASN A 105 -15.94 -3.40 -7.60
CA ASN A 105 -17.10 -3.11 -6.76
C ASN A 105 -18.37 -3.56 -7.50
N PRO A 106 -19.43 -4.00 -6.80
CA PRO A 106 -20.64 -4.52 -7.43
C PRO A 106 -21.26 -3.57 -8.46
N TRP A 107 -21.07 -2.25 -8.29
CA TRP A 107 -21.57 -1.24 -9.21
C TRP A 107 -20.82 -1.20 -10.56
N CYS A 108 -19.50 -1.31 -10.53
CA CYS A 108 -18.63 -1.22 -11.72
C CYS A 108 -18.20 -2.60 -12.24
N GLY A 109 -18.55 -3.68 -11.54
CA GLY A 109 -18.15 -5.05 -11.86
C GLY A 109 -16.70 -5.35 -11.46
N ALA A 110 -16.10 -6.33 -12.13
CA ALA A 110 -14.69 -6.70 -11.93
C ALA A 110 -13.73 -5.91 -12.83
N VAL A 111 -14.22 -4.88 -13.54
CA VAL A 111 -13.36 -4.00 -14.34
C VAL A 111 -12.37 -3.30 -13.40
N GLY A 112 -11.10 -3.20 -13.78
CA GLY A 112 -10.11 -2.43 -13.03
C GLY A 112 -9.52 -3.10 -11.78
N ALA A 113 -10.09 -4.20 -11.29
CA ALA A 113 -9.69 -4.88 -10.05
C ALA A 113 -8.23 -5.39 -10.09
N ARG A 114 -7.30 -4.67 -9.46
CA ARG A 114 -5.85 -4.92 -9.53
C ARG A 114 -5.20 -4.74 -8.16
N ALA A 115 -5.44 -5.70 -7.25
CA ALA A 115 -4.79 -5.76 -5.94
C ALA A 115 -3.36 -6.34 -5.96
N ALA A 116 -2.80 -6.55 -7.14
CA ALA A 116 -1.46 -7.10 -7.31
C ALA A 116 -0.45 -5.96 -7.37
N LEU A 117 0.77 -6.19 -6.89
CA LEU A 117 1.87 -5.31 -7.26
C LEU A 117 2.03 -5.30 -8.78
N GLU A 118 2.08 -4.11 -9.37
CA GLU A 118 2.30 -3.95 -10.81
C GLU A 118 3.79 -4.05 -11.12
N GLY A 119 4.13 -4.95 -12.06
CA GLY A 119 5.49 -5.17 -12.54
C GLY A 119 5.69 -4.76 -14.00
N ALA A 120 4.60 -4.58 -14.75
CA ALA A 120 4.63 -4.09 -16.12
C ALA A 120 4.67 -2.56 -16.10
N LEU A 121 5.59 -1.99 -16.89
CA LEU A 121 5.68 -0.53 -17.04
C LEU A 121 4.44 0.00 -17.76
N CYS A 122 4.00 1.22 -17.45
CA CYS A 122 2.80 1.82 -18.04
C CYS A 122 2.80 1.80 -19.58
N ARG A 123 3.98 1.90 -20.20
CA ARG A 123 4.16 1.85 -21.67
C ARG A 123 3.85 0.49 -22.30
N GLU A 124 3.86 -0.58 -21.51
CA GLU A 124 3.48 -1.94 -21.95
C GLU A 124 1.96 -2.19 -21.85
N ARG A 125 1.24 -1.25 -21.22
CA ARG A 125 -0.17 -1.35 -20.82
C ARG A 125 -0.94 -0.06 -21.15
N LEU A 126 -0.66 0.54 -22.32
CA LEU A 126 -1.26 1.82 -22.72
C LEU A 126 -2.80 1.78 -22.78
N ASP A 127 -3.38 0.63 -23.11
CA ASP A 127 -4.84 0.46 -23.18
C ASP A 127 -5.52 0.66 -21.81
N ASP A 128 -4.80 0.49 -20.70
CA ASP A 128 -5.32 0.71 -19.34
C ASP A 128 -5.45 2.21 -19.01
N PHE A 129 -4.99 3.09 -19.90
CA PHE A 129 -5.10 4.55 -19.81
C PHE A 129 -6.15 5.13 -20.77
N VAL A 130 -6.99 4.26 -21.36
CA VAL A 130 -8.12 4.64 -22.21
C VAL A 130 -9.42 4.26 -21.50
N GLY A 131 -10.20 5.26 -21.09
CA GLY A 131 -11.37 5.05 -20.24
C GLY A 131 -12.58 5.91 -20.61
N SER A 132 -13.53 5.99 -19.69
CA SER A 132 -14.74 6.82 -19.82
C SER A 132 -14.41 8.31 -19.95
N GLY A 133 -13.28 8.76 -19.39
CA GLY A 133 -12.74 10.11 -19.53
C GLY A 133 -12.05 10.41 -20.87
N GLY A 134 -11.94 9.41 -21.76
CA GLY A 134 -11.21 9.51 -23.02
C GLY A 134 -9.83 8.85 -22.95
N ASP A 135 -8.95 9.23 -23.87
CA ASP A 135 -7.57 8.78 -23.91
C ASP A 135 -6.71 9.68 -23.02
N LEU A 136 -6.28 9.13 -21.88
CA LEU A 136 -5.48 9.82 -20.86
C LEU A 136 -4.03 9.29 -20.84
N THR A 137 -3.64 8.58 -21.89
CA THR A 137 -2.34 7.90 -22.00
C THR A 137 -1.17 8.87 -21.93
N ALA A 138 -1.30 10.05 -22.53
CA ALA A 138 -0.27 11.09 -22.50
C ALA A 138 -0.05 11.60 -21.07
N ASP A 139 -1.11 12.10 -20.44
CA ASP A 139 -1.08 12.74 -19.13
C ASP A 139 -0.64 11.78 -18.02
N ALA A 140 -1.12 10.54 -18.04
CA ALA A 140 -0.83 9.54 -17.01
C ALA A 140 0.52 8.84 -17.22
N CYS A 141 0.86 8.45 -18.45
CA CYS A 141 2.00 7.56 -18.71
C CYS A 141 3.10 8.21 -19.56
N LEU A 142 2.81 8.65 -20.79
CA LEU A 142 3.87 8.98 -21.76
C LEU A 142 4.69 10.21 -21.38
N ASP A 143 4.07 11.17 -20.68
CA ASP A 143 4.73 12.40 -20.23
C ASP A 143 5.63 12.17 -19.01
N ALA A 144 5.42 11.09 -18.25
CA ALA A 144 6.21 10.74 -17.08
C ALA A 144 7.26 9.66 -17.39
N CYS A 145 6.86 8.60 -18.09
CA CYS A 145 7.70 7.44 -18.37
C CYS A 145 8.57 7.68 -19.62
N PRO A 146 9.92 7.62 -19.52
CA PRO A 146 10.79 7.85 -20.67
C PRO A 146 10.61 6.86 -21.82
N GLU A 147 10.81 7.33 -23.06
CA GLU A 147 10.61 6.49 -24.27
C GLU A 147 11.55 5.28 -24.34
N TYR A 148 12.79 5.41 -23.86
CA TYR A 148 13.75 4.31 -23.89
C TYR A 148 13.35 3.11 -23.02
N LEU A 149 12.37 3.29 -22.13
CA LEU A 149 11.80 2.22 -21.30
C LEU A 149 10.56 1.54 -21.91
N ALA A 150 10.12 1.94 -23.11
CA ALA A 150 8.92 1.40 -23.75
C ALA A 150 8.93 -0.13 -23.99
N ALA A 151 10.11 -0.78 -23.92
CA ALA A 151 10.27 -2.21 -24.10
C ALA A 151 11.17 -2.86 -23.03
N ALA A 152 11.52 -2.13 -21.98
CA ALA A 152 12.45 -2.58 -20.95
C ALA A 152 11.69 -2.81 -19.64
N GLY A 153 11.26 -4.04 -19.39
CA GLY A 153 10.74 -4.43 -18.08
C GLY A 153 11.82 -4.40 -16.99
N LEU A 154 11.40 -4.55 -15.73
CA LEU A 154 12.32 -4.71 -14.61
C LEU A 154 13.21 -5.94 -14.81
N GLU A 155 14.49 -5.82 -14.47
CA GLU A 155 15.42 -6.94 -14.61
C GLU A 155 15.15 -8.03 -13.55
N PRO A 156 15.25 -9.32 -13.92
CA PRO A 156 15.12 -10.39 -12.93
C PRO A 156 16.18 -10.31 -11.83
N THR A 157 15.79 -10.51 -10.57
CA THR A 157 16.70 -10.52 -9.43
C THR A 157 16.60 -11.80 -8.59
N ILE A 158 17.73 -12.11 -7.95
CA ILE A 158 17.85 -13.14 -6.92
C ILE A 158 17.57 -12.46 -5.57
N VAL A 159 16.56 -12.94 -4.84
CA VAL A 159 16.20 -12.42 -3.50
C VAL A 159 16.65 -13.37 -2.38
N THR A 160 16.71 -14.66 -2.67
CA THR A 160 17.23 -15.70 -1.76
C THR A 160 18.63 -16.11 -2.19
N PRO A 161 19.65 -16.10 -1.31
CA PRO A 161 20.99 -16.57 -1.65
C PRO A 161 20.99 -17.96 -2.29
N GLY A 162 21.52 -18.07 -3.51
CA GLY A 162 21.54 -19.32 -4.28
C GLY A 162 20.24 -19.68 -5.00
N GLY A 163 19.19 -18.86 -4.87
CA GLY A 163 17.93 -19.01 -5.61
C GLY A 163 18.03 -18.55 -7.08
N PRO A 164 17.03 -18.88 -7.92
CA PRO A 164 16.98 -18.40 -9.29
C PRO A 164 16.69 -16.89 -9.36
N ALA A 165 17.18 -16.24 -10.41
CA ALA A 165 16.75 -14.89 -10.75
C ALA A 165 15.30 -14.94 -11.28
N ALA A 166 14.43 -14.06 -10.78
CA ALA A 166 13.04 -13.98 -11.21
C ALA A 166 12.63 -12.51 -11.38
N ALA A 167 11.71 -12.24 -12.31
CA ALA A 167 11.09 -10.93 -12.45
C ALA A 167 10.30 -10.61 -11.17
N ARG A 168 10.46 -9.39 -10.66
CA ARG A 168 9.85 -8.94 -9.41
C ARG A 168 8.93 -7.74 -9.69
N PRO A 169 7.68 -7.72 -9.20
CA PRO A 169 6.75 -6.62 -9.42
C PRO A 169 7.04 -5.42 -8.49
N TRP A 170 8.31 -5.05 -8.30
CA TRP A 170 8.70 -3.89 -7.51
C TRP A 170 10.06 -3.39 -7.96
N VAL A 171 10.33 -2.10 -7.80
CA VAL A 171 11.69 -1.55 -7.96
C VAL A 171 12.49 -1.89 -6.72
N GLN A 172 13.71 -2.40 -6.86
CA GLN A 172 14.64 -2.59 -5.75
C GLN A 172 16.01 -2.00 -6.06
N GLY A 173 16.72 -1.60 -5.01
CA GLY A 173 18.05 -1.00 -5.11
C GLY A 173 18.65 -0.70 -3.74
N GLY A 174 19.70 0.14 -3.72
CA GLY A 174 20.47 0.48 -2.53
C GLY A 174 21.95 0.12 -2.69
N LYS A 175 22.78 0.53 -1.72
CA LYS A 175 24.25 0.36 -1.76
C LYS A 175 24.72 -1.09 -1.82
N SER A 176 23.90 -2.03 -1.34
CA SER A 176 24.28 -3.46 -1.25
C SER A 176 23.21 -4.40 -1.81
N ALA A 177 22.11 -3.88 -2.32
CA ALA A 177 21.07 -4.68 -2.96
C ALA A 177 21.41 -4.98 -4.42
N ASN A 178 20.74 -5.97 -4.99
CA ASN A 178 20.78 -6.26 -6.42
C ASN A 178 19.73 -5.38 -7.12
N PRO A 179 20.09 -4.27 -7.77
CA PRO A 179 19.10 -3.38 -8.36
C PRO A 179 18.44 -4.02 -9.58
N ASN A 180 17.14 -3.78 -9.77
CA ASN A 180 16.40 -4.28 -10.94
C ASN A 180 15.85 -3.18 -11.85
N ALA A 181 16.15 -1.92 -11.55
CA ALA A 181 15.79 -0.83 -12.44
C ALA A 181 16.48 -1.04 -13.81
N PRO A 182 15.75 -0.83 -14.93
CA PRO A 182 16.31 -0.92 -16.27
C PRO A 182 17.47 0.07 -16.44
N HIS A 183 18.38 -0.27 -17.34
CA HIS A 183 19.52 0.56 -17.67
C HIS A 183 19.29 1.35 -18.97
N ASP A 184 19.82 2.57 -19.04
CA ASP A 184 19.85 3.35 -20.28
C ASP A 184 20.94 2.83 -21.26
N ALA A 185 21.09 3.50 -22.40
CA ALA A 185 22.10 3.15 -23.42
C ALA A 185 23.55 3.24 -22.90
N ASP A 186 23.78 3.96 -21.81
CA ASP A 186 25.07 4.10 -21.14
C ASP A 186 25.24 3.09 -19.98
N TYR A 187 24.32 2.11 -19.87
CA TYR A 187 24.24 1.12 -18.80
C TYR A 187 24.05 1.71 -17.39
N VAL A 188 23.48 2.91 -17.30
CA VAL A 188 23.19 3.57 -16.02
C VAL A 188 21.80 3.14 -15.55
N ARG A 189 21.72 2.61 -14.33
CA ARG A 189 20.45 2.25 -13.67
C ARG A 189 19.86 3.46 -12.99
N ARG A 190 18.59 3.73 -13.28
CA ARG A 190 17.86 4.90 -12.80
C ARG A 190 16.55 4.47 -12.16
N PRO A 191 16.54 4.19 -10.83
CA PRO A 191 15.32 3.78 -10.14
C PRO A 191 14.21 4.83 -10.23
N GLU A 192 14.54 6.11 -10.41
CA GLU A 192 13.60 7.18 -10.70
C GLU A 192 12.82 6.98 -12.01
N ASP A 193 13.44 6.44 -13.05
CA ASP A 193 12.75 6.19 -14.33
C ASP A 193 11.85 4.96 -14.24
N ALA A 194 12.29 3.93 -13.50
CA ALA A 194 11.45 2.78 -13.16
C ALA A 194 10.23 3.21 -12.32
N PHE A 195 10.45 4.08 -11.33
CA PHE A 195 9.39 4.70 -10.54
C PHE A 195 8.41 5.45 -11.44
N ALA A 196 8.91 6.33 -12.33
CA ALA A 196 8.07 7.13 -13.21
C ALA A 196 7.19 6.29 -14.14
N CYS A 197 7.68 5.11 -14.54
CA CYS A 197 6.96 4.18 -15.39
C CYS A 197 6.01 3.22 -14.66
N LEU A 198 6.21 2.97 -13.35
CA LEU A 198 5.36 2.10 -12.54
C LEU A 198 4.32 2.87 -11.72
N ALA A 199 4.56 4.14 -11.42
CA ALA A 199 3.62 4.96 -10.66
C ALA A 199 2.21 5.04 -11.30
N PRO A 200 2.08 5.17 -12.64
CA PRO A 200 0.79 5.11 -13.29
C PRO A 200 0.22 3.69 -13.27
N GLN A 201 -0.92 3.51 -12.60
CA GLN A 201 -1.55 2.22 -12.37
C GLN A 201 -2.67 1.92 -13.36
N ALA A 202 -3.57 2.84 -13.66
CA ALA A 202 -4.63 2.76 -14.69
C ALA A 202 -5.56 3.98 -14.55
N VAL A 203 -6.49 4.19 -15.48
CA VAL A 203 -7.54 5.24 -15.40
C VAL A 203 -8.96 4.70 -15.65
N ASP A 204 -9.08 3.38 -15.70
CA ASP A 204 -10.33 2.64 -15.92
C ASP A 204 -10.99 2.17 -14.61
N GLY A 205 -10.50 2.69 -13.47
CA GLY A 205 -10.88 2.24 -12.15
C GLY A 205 -12.26 2.71 -11.69
N CYS A 206 -12.79 1.98 -10.72
CA CYS A 206 -14.06 2.28 -10.10
C CYS A 206 -14.01 3.56 -9.23
N PRO A 207 -15.04 4.44 -9.27
CA PRO A 207 -15.10 5.62 -8.40
C PRO A 207 -15.26 5.26 -6.91
N PHE A 208 -15.50 3.99 -6.59
CA PHE A 208 -15.59 3.45 -5.23
C PHE A 208 -14.28 2.77 -4.83
N GLY A 209 -13.16 3.49 -4.96
CA GLY A 209 -11.82 2.98 -4.65
C GLY A 209 -11.72 2.47 -3.21
N GLN A 210 -10.93 1.41 -3.00
CA GLN A 210 -10.78 0.71 -1.73
C GLN A 210 -9.33 0.73 -1.26
N PRO A 211 -8.73 1.92 -1.05
CA PRO A 211 -7.30 2.05 -0.76
C PRO A 211 -6.88 1.27 0.50
N LEU A 212 -7.67 1.29 1.58
CA LEU A 212 -7.29 0.56 2.81
C LEU A 212 -7.30 -0.95 2.60
N GLU A 213 -8.31 -1.48 1.91
CA GLU A 213 -8.36 -2.90 1.59
C GLU A 213 -7.28 -3.30 0.57
N ALA A 214 -7.00 -2.46 -0.42
CA ALA A 214 -5.97 -2.72 -1.42
C ALA A 214 -4.58 -2.81 -0.77
N MET A 215 -4.28 -1.94 0.19
CA MET A 215 -3.09 -2.05 1.04
C MET A 215 -3.03 -3.42 1.72
N ARG A 216 -4.08 -3.82 2.44
CA ARG A 216 -4.11 -5.09 3.18
C ARG A 216 -3.93 -6.30 2.27
N VAL A 217 -4.61 -6.34 1.13
CA VAL A 217 -4.49 -7.42 0.15
C VAL A 217 -3.08 -7.47 -0.44
N ALA A 218 -2.52 -6.34 -0.85
CA ALA A 218 -1.16 -6.29 -1.41
C ALA A 218 -0.11 -6.82 -0.43
N ILE A 219 -0.21 -6.44 0.86
CA ILE A 219 0.68 -6.92 1.91
C ILE A 219 0.51 -8.42 2.12
N ARG A 220 -0.73 -8.94 2.21
CA ARG A 220 -0.95 -10.38 2.37
C ARG A 220 -0.34 -11.18 1.21
N ARG A 221 -0.49 -10.70 -0.02
CA ARG A 221 0.14 -11.32 -1.21
C ARG A 221 1.66 -11.22 -1.18
N ALA A 222 2.22 -10.15 -0.62
CA ALA A 222 3.67 -10.03 -0.43
C ALA A 222 4.25 -11.03 0.59
N LEU A 223 3.40 -11.55 1.49
CA LEU A 223 3.74 -12.53 2.51
C LEU A 223 3.43 -13.98 2.10
N ASP A 224 2.68 -14.19 1.02
CA ASP A 224 2.29 -15.52 0.54
C ASP A 224 3.36 -16.09 -0.41
N PRO A 225 4.03 -17.22 -0.11
CA PRO A 225 5.08 -17.80 -0.94
C PRO A 225 4.62 -18.25 -2.34
N GLU A 226 3.32 -18.44 -2.56
CA GLU A 226 2.76 -18.83 -3.86
C GLU A 226 2.45 -17.63 -4.76
N GLU A 227 2.56 -16.40 -4.24
CA GLU A 227 2.27 -15.18 -4.98
C GLU A 227 3.53 -14.59 -5.64
N PRO A 228 3.42 -14.00 -6.84
CA PRO A 228 4.55 -13.32 -7.50
C PRO A 228 5.14 -12.16 -6.67
N ALA A 229 4.33 -11.57 -5.78
CA ALA A 229 4.74 -10.50 -4.88
C ALA A 229 5.57 -10.99 -3.68
N TYR A 230 5.71 -12.30 -3.48
CA TYR A 230 6.42 -12.86 -2.34
C TYR A 230 7.83 -12.30 -2.19
N GLY A 231 8.16 -11.90 -0.97
CA GLY A 231 9.45 -11.31 -0.63
C GLY A 231 9.55 -9.82 -0.89
N PHE A 232 8.47 -9.16 -1.32
CA PHE A 232 8.38 -7.70 -1.30
C PHE A 232 8.51 -7.16 0.13
N LEU A 233 7.78 -7.76 1.08
CA LEU A 233 7.90 -7.47 2.51
C LEU A 233 8.49 -8.68 3.22
N THR A 234 9.47 -8.46 4.11
CA THR A 234 10.09 -9.52 4.92
C THR A 234 10.13 -9.13 6.40
N PRO A 235 10.22 -10.10 7.33
CA PRO A 235 10.31 -9.79 8.76
C PRO A 235 11.45 -8.82 9.08
N GLY A 236 11.17 -7.85 9.96
CA GLY A 236 12.15 -6.85 10.38
C GLY A 236 12.38 -5.69 9.40
N ASP A 237 11.65 -5.61 8.29
CA ASP A 237 11.68 -4.47 7.37
C ASP A 237 11.00 -3.22 7.96
N LEU A 238 11.27 -2.05 7.35
CA LEU A 238 10.49 -0.84 7.55
C LEU A 238 9.49 -0.72 6.39
N LEU A 239 8.19 -0.85 6.66
CA LEU A 239 7.12 -0.65 5.69
C LEU A 239 6.60 0.78 5.77
N THR A 240 6.64 1.50 4.65
CA THR A 240 5.96 2.79 4.46
C THR A 240 4.83 2.63 3.46
N VAL A 241 3.59 2.82 3.92
CA VAL A 241 2.40 2.83 3.04
C VAL A 241 2.10 4.27 2.63
N VAL A 242 1.97 4.51 1.33
CA VAL A 242 1.67 5.82 0.76
C VAL A 242 0.36 5.75 -0.02
N PHE A 243 -0.68 6.38 0.50
CA PHE A 243 -1.96 6.51 -0.21
C PHE A 243 -1.91 7.68 -1.18
N VAL A 244 -2.31 7.44 -2.44
CA VAL A 244 -2.41 8.48 -3.47
C VAL A 244 -3.84 8.43 -4.00
N THR A 245 -4.74 9.24 -3.42
CA THR A 245 -6.16 9.21 -3.77
C THR A 245 -6.86 10.55 -3.58
N ALA A 246 -7.75 10.85 -4.51
CA ALA A 246 -8.63 12.01 -4.46
C ALA A 246 -10.02 11.67 -3.89
N GLY A 247 -10.36 10.39 -3.78
CA GLY A 247 -11.66 9.92 -3.33
C GLY A 247 -11.74 9.51 -1.86
N HIS A 248 -12.91 9.03 -1.47
CA HIS A 248 -13.14 8.40 -0.18
C HIS A 248 -12.64 6.94 -0.17
N ASP A 249 -12.28 6.45 1.02
CA ASP A 249 -12.07 5.03 1.21
C ASP A 249 -13.42 4.29 1.22
N CYS A 250 -13.67 3.49 0.20
CA CYS A 250 -14.86 2.64 0.04
C CYS A 250 -14.58 1.17 0.36
N SER A 251 -13.55 0.87 1.17
CA SER A 251 -13.18 -0.50 1.57
C SER A 251 -14.33 -1.19 2.31
N TYR A 252 -15.22 -1.82 1.53
CA TYR A 252 -16.49 -2.35 1.99
C TYR A 252 -16.39 -3.84 2.30
N ARG A 253 -17.27 -4.32 3.17
CA ARG A 253 -17.41 -5.76 3.39
C ARG A 253 -18.22 -6.40 2.25
N PRO A 254 -17.74 -7.47 1.58
CA PRO A 254 -18.48 -8.11 0.48
C PRO A 254 -19.92 -8.50 0.81
N GLU A 255 -20.21 -8.93 2.04
CA GLU A 255 -21.54 -9.25 2.56
C GLU A 255 -22.51 -8.05 2.59
N HIS A 256 -21.96 -6.82 2.57
CA HIS A 256 -22.67 -5.55 2.54
C HIS A 256 -22.70 -4.90 1.15
N ALA A 257 -22.30 -5.62 0.10
CA ALA A 257 -22.37 -5.19 -1.31
C ALA A 257 -23.71 -4.54 -1.74
N VAL A 258 -24.82 -4.94 -1.10
CA VAL A 258 -26.17 -4.44 -1.40
C VAL A 258 -26.33 -2.92 -1.25
N ILE A 259 -25.47 -2.25 -0.48
CA ILE A 259 -25.52 -0.79 -0.34
C ILE A 259 -25.22 -0.08 -1.67
N PHE A 260 -24.53 -0.72 -2.61
CA PHE A 260 -24.23 -0.17 -3.94
C PHE A 260 -25.31 -0.51 -4.99
N ASP A 261 -26.27 -1.37 -4.65
CA ASP A 261 -27.31 -1.83 -5.58
C ASP A 261 -28.47 -0.82 -5.61
N PRO A 262 -28.86 -0.27 -6.78
CA PRO A 262 -30.07 0.52 -6.89
C PRO A 262 -31.33 -0.23 -6.44
N ALA A 263 -31.40 -1.55 -6.54
CA ALA A 263 -32.54 -2.30 -6.01
C ALA A 263 -32.45 -2.57 -4.48
N GLY A 264 -31.33 -2.20 -3.86
CA GLY A 264 -30.99 -2.49 -2.47
C GLY A 264 -31.34 -1.39 -1.46
N GLU A 265 -30.66 -1.42 -0.32
CA GLU A 265 -30.79 -0.45 0.76
C GLU A 265 -30.01 0.84 0.42
N ARG A 266 -30.70 1.97 0.41
CA ARG A 266 -30.14 3.27 -0.02
C ARG A 266 -30.00 4.30 1.11
N ALA A 267 -30.04 3.86 2.38
CA ALA A 267 -30.01 4.76 3.53
C ALA A 267 -28.71 5.59 3.63
N LEU A 268 -27.63 5.08 3.04
CA LEU A 268 -26.32 5.73 3.01
C LEU A 268 -26.11 6.61 1.76
N TRP A 269 -27.05 6.61 0.80
CA TRP A 269 -26.89 7.40 -0.42
C TRP A 269 -27.06 8.89 -0.12
N SER A 270 -26.37 9.74 -0.87
CA SER A 270 -26.57 11.20 -0.80
C SER A 270 -27.99 11.59 -1.21
N ASP A 271 -28.56 10.89 -2.20
CA ASP A 271 -29.97 10.97 -2.60
C ASP A 271 -30.53 9.54 -2.73
N PRO A 272 -31.40 9.10 -1.80
CA PRO A 272 -32.03 7.78 -1.85
C PRO A 272 -32.90 7.54 -3.10
N GLU A 273 -33.37 8.61 -3.76
CA GLU A 273 -34.18 8.53 -4.98
C GLU A 273 -33.33 8.53 -6.26
N ALA A 274 -32.01 8.70 -6.14
CA ALA A 274 -31.12 8.69 -7.29
C ALA A 274 -31.15 7.34 -8.02
N ALA A 275 -30.83 7.38 -9.32
CA ALA A 275 -30.76 6.18 -10.15
C ALA A 275 -29.49 5.36 -9.93
N ALA A 276 -28.45 5.97 -9.36
CA ALA A 276 -27.13 5.40 -9.16
C ALA A 276 -26.49 5.92 -7.86
N PRO A 277 -25.67 5.11 -7.17
CA PRO A 277 -24.91 5.58 -6.03
C PRO A 277 -23.81 6.55 -6.48
N THR A 278 -23.35 7.37 -5.53
CA THR A 278 -22.18 8.24 -5.69
C THR A 278 -21.17 7.93 -4.58
N PRO A 279 -19.89 8.29 -4.72
CA PRO A 279 -18.88 8.08 -3.67
C PRO A 279 -19.24 8.69 -2.31
N ALA A 280 -20.18 9.66 -2.26
CA ALA A 280 -20.82 10.12 -1.03
C ALA A 280 -21.32 9.00 -0.13
N LEU A 281 -21.71 7.85 -0.70
CA LEU A 281 -22.10 6.68 0.07
C LEU A 281 -21.02 6.27 1.07
N CYS A 282 -19.76 6.22 0.63
CA CYS A 282 -18.64 5.79 1.47
C CYS A 282 -18.32 6.82 2.56
N TRP A 283 -18.45 8.11 2.23
CA TRP A 283 -18.41 9.17 3.24
C TRP A 283 -19.52 8.99 4.28
N ASN A 284 -20.76 8.87 3.82
CA ASN A 284 -21.92 8.69 4.68
C ASN A 284 -21.86 7.41 5.50
N ALA A 285 -21.15 6.38 5.05
CA ALA A 285 -20.95 5.14 5.79
C ALA A 285 -19.82 5.23 6.82
N GLY A 286 -18.82 6.07 6.56
CA GLY A 286 -17.56 6.09 7.28
C GLY A 286 -17.28 7.35 8.10
N ALA A 287 -18.15 8.36 8.05
CA ALA A 287 -17.91 9.67 8.67
C ALA A 287 -19.05 10.11 9.59
N GLU A 288 -18.67 10.65 10.75
CA GLU A 288 -19.55 11.45 11.58
C GLU A 288 -18.90 12.81 11.83
N CYS A 289 -19.65 13.86 11.52
CA CYS A 289 -19.20 15.23 11.66
C CYS A 289 -20.09 16.00 12.64
N SER A 290 -19.48 16.85 13.44
CA SER A 290 -20.13 17.67 14.44
C SER A 290 -19.58 19.10 14.43
N ASN A 291 -20.12 19.93 15.33
CA ASN A 291 -19.70 21.32 15.51
C ASN A 291 -19.76 22.17 14.22
N PRO A 292 -20.94 22.28 13.55
CA PRO A 292 -21.05 23.05 12.32
C PRO A 292 -20.97 24.56 12.61
N GLN A 293 -20.03 25.25 11.96
CA GLN A 293 -19.92 26.72 12.02
C GLN A 293 -19.55 27.28 10.64
N GLY A 294 -20.14 28.41 10.24
CA GLY A 294 -19.75 29.09 9.00
C GLY A 294 -19.90 28.26 7.71
N GLY A 295 -20.76 27.24 7.69
CA GLY A 295 -20.93 26.35 6.53
C GLY A 295 -19.95 25.18 6.45
N ALA A 296 -19.16 24.92 7.49
CA ALA A 296 -18.26 23.77 7.58
C ALA A 296 -18.39 23.04 8.92
N TYR A 297 -18.04 21.75 8.93
CA TYR A 297 -17.76 21.00 10.14
C TYR A 297 -16.31 21.22 10.57
N TYR A 298 -16.09 21.31 11.89
CA TYR A 298 -14.75 21.45 12.47
C TYR A 298 -14.23 20.16 13.10
N GLU A 299 -15.14 19.22 13.37
CA GLU A 299 -14.84 17.94 13.99
C GLU A 299 -15.50 16.85 13.15
N CYS A 300 -14.68 16.06 12.45
CA CYS A 300 -15.13 14.86 11.75
C CYS A 300 -14.27 13.70 12.20
N HIS A 301 -14.89 12.54 12.42
CA HIS A 301 -14.23 11.32 12.86
C HIS A 301 -14.68 10.14 12.02
N ALA A 302 -13.77 9.19 11.81
CA ALA A 302 -14.14 7.91 11.21
C ALA A 302 -15.09 7.18 12.16
N VAL A 303 -16.19 6.65 11.61
CA VAL A 303 -17.18 5.86 12.35
C VAL A 303 -17.58 4.63 11.56
N ASP A 304 -18.17 3.66 12.26
CA ASP A 304 -18.66 2.42 11.69
C ASP A 304 -20.19 2.45 11.66
N ARG A 305 -20.77 2.49 10.46
CA ARG A 305 -22.22 2.47 10.26
C ARG A 305 -22.72 1.17 9.67
N GLY A 306 -23.93 0.78 10.06
CA GLY A 306 -24.67 -0.32 9.48
C GLY A 306 -25.39 0.08 8.17
N ARG A 307 -26.07 -0.90 7.56
CA ARG A 307 -26.81 -0.71 6.29
C ARG A 307 -27.93 0.31 6.37
N ASP A 308 -28.49 0.50 7.56
CA ASP A 308 -29.56 1.46 7.86
C ASP A 308 -29.05 2.89 8.05
N GLY A 309 -27.74 3.11 7.99
CA GLY A 309 -27.09 4.39 8.24
C GLY A 309 -26.91 4.74 9.72
N GLY A 310 -27.40 3.88 10.64
CA GLY A 310 -27.15 4.00 12.06
C GLY A 310 -25.76 3.46 12.46
N PRO A 311 -25.33 3.67 13.72
CA PRO A 311 -24.11 3.05 14.24
C PRO A 311 -24.18 1.52 14.11
N ALA A 312 -23.09 0.91 13.66
CA ALA A 312 -22.99 -0.55 13.62
C ALA A 312 -23.01 -1.12 15.05
N ALA A 313 -23.74 -2.23 15.25
CA ALA A 313 -23.81 -2.88 16.57
C ALA A 313 -22.51 -3.65 16.90
N THR A 314 -21.84 -4.16 15.86
CA THR A 314 -20.54 -4.84 15.92
C THR A 314 -19.67 -4.45 14.72
N ALA A 315 -18.39 -4.79 14.76
CA ALA A 315 -17.47 -4.58 13.62
C ALA A 315 -17.91 -5.33 12.35
N ASP A 316 -18.57 -6.48 12.50
CA ASP A 316 -19.09 -7.28 11.39
C ASP A 316 -20.39 -6.69 10.81
N ASP A 317 -21.12 -5.85 11.57
CA ASP A 317 -22.31 -5.16 11.07
C ASP A 317 -21.97 -3.87 10.31
N ALA A 318 -20.71 -3.42 10.38
CA ALA A 318 -20.23 -2.23 9.70
C ALA A 318 -20.12 -2.47 8.20
N VAL A 319 -20.72 -1.60 7.39
CA VAL A 319 -20.75 -1.78 5.93
C VAL A 319 -19.38 -1.56 5.28
N LEU A 320 -18.58 -0.67 5.88
CA LEU A 320 -17.16 -0.51 5.59
C LEU A 320 -16.37 -1.29 6.64
N VAL A 321 -15.25 -1.90 6.23
CA VAL A 321 -14.33 -2.55 7.17
C VAL A 321 -13.85 -1.49 8.17
N PRO A 322 -13.99 -1.67 9.48
CA PRO A 322 -13.58 -0.66 10.46
C PRO A 322 -12.09 -0.31 10.34
N VAL A 323 -11.75 0.98 10.54
CA VAL A 323 -10.34 1.42 10.48
C VAL A 323 -9.47 0.68 11.51
N ALA A 324 -10.06 0.34 12.66
CA ALA A 324 -9.39 -0.43 13.71
C ALA A 324 -8.86 -1.79 13.21
N GLU A 325 -9.54 -2.47 12.28
CA GLU A 325 -9.04 -3.75 11.76
C GLU A 325 -7.78 -3.59 10.90
N TYR A 326 -7.63 -2.46 10.21
CA TYR A 326 -6.40 -2.14 9.49
C TYR A 326 -5.26 -1.76 10.46
N VAL A 327 -5.58 -1.08 11.56
CA VAL A 327 -4.61 -0.80 12.63
C VAL A 327 -4.14 -2.10 13.27
N ASP A 328 -5.05 -2.99 13.64
CA ASP A 328 -4.74 -4.29 14.25
C ASP A 328 -3.91 -5.18 13.31
N PHE A 329 -4.22 -5.15 12.00
CA PHE A 329 -3.42 -5.84 11.00
C PHE A 329 -1.98 -5.30 10.94
N LEU A 330 -1.81 -3.98 10.80
CA LEU A 330 -0.48 -3.38 10.65
C LEU A 330 0.34 -3.43 11.96
N ALA A 331 -0.26 -3.10 13.11
CA ALA A 331 0.44 -3.07 14.38
C ALA A 331 0.59 -4.47 15.00
N GLY A 332 -0.46 -5.29 14.96
CA GLY A 332 -0.47 -6.63 15.54
C GLY A 332 0.20 -7.66 14.64
N GLU A 333 -0.37 -7.92 13.46
CA GLU A 333 0.15 -8.98 12.59
C GLU A 333 1.55 -8.64 12.03
N LEU A 334 1.78 -7.41 11.55
CA LEU A 334 3.09 -7.04 11.00
C LEU A 334 4.06 -6.56 12.08
N GLY A 335 3.64 -5.61 12.92
CA GLY A 335 4.47 -5.03 13.98
C GLY A 335 4.91 -6.06 15.02
N GLU A 336 3.97 -6.56 15.80
CA GLU A 336 4.27 -7.55 16.85
C GLU A 336 4.61 -8.93 16.27
N GLY A 337 3.91 -9.36 15.23
CA GLY A 337 4.06 -10.70 14.64
C GLY A 337 5.32 -10.89 13.80
N LEU A 338 5.71 -9.88 13.00
CA LEU A 338 6.85 -9.97 12.07
C LEU A 338 7.99 -8.99 12.40
N GLY A 339 7.84 -8.15 13.42
CA GLY A 339 8.82 -7.12 13.76
C GLY A 339 8.97 -6.05 12.68
N VAL A 340 7.94 -5.85 11.85
CA VAL A 340 7.92 -4.84 10.80
C VAL A 340 7.58 -3.49 11.41
N GLU A 341 8.44 -2.50 11.21
CA GLU A 341 8.14 -1.13 11.61
C GLU A 341 7.25 -0.49 10.53
N VAL A 342 6.22 0.26 10.93
CA VAL A 342 5.21 0.77 9.98
C VAL A 342 5.13 2.30 10.03
N MET A 343 5.18 2.90 8.85
CA MET A 343 4.88 4.31 8.59
C MET A 343 3.70 4.42 7.63
N VAL A 344 2.84 5.41 7.86
CA VAL A 344 1.72 5.72 6.96
C VAL A 344 1.82 7.18 6.52
N ALA A 345 1.76 7.38 5.20
CA ALA A 345 1.80 8.68 4.55
C ALA A 345 0.74 8.77 3.44
N GLY A 346 0.54 9.95 2.88
CA GLY A 346 -0.34 10.07 1.73
C GLY A 346 -0.28 11.41 0.99
N LEU A 347 -0.56 11.34 -0.31
CA LEU A 347 -0.98 12.44 -1.17
C LEU A 347 -2.51 12.35 -1.27
N VAL A 348 -3.20 13.21 -0.53
CA VAL A 348 -4.64 13.08 -0.27
C VAL A 348 -5.34 14.44 -0.29
N GLY A 349 -6.68 14.45 -0.24
CA GLY A 349 -7.49 15.68 -0.26
C GLY A 349 -7.36 16.53 1.00
N VAL A 350 -6.22 17.20 1.18
CA VAL A 350 -5.95 18.16 2.26
C VAL A 350 -5.48 19.48 1.67
N PRO A 351 -5.70 20.63 2.35
CA PRO A 351 -5.16 21.91 1.87
C PRO A 351 -3.64 21.88 1.72
N GLU A 352 -3.09 22.70 0.82
CA GLU A 352 -1.63 22.81 0.66
C GLU A 352 -0.93 23.26 1.96
N ALA A 353 -1.58 24.13 2.73
CA ALA A 353 -1.10 24.56 4.05
C ALA A 353 -1.22 23.46 5.14
N PHE A 354 -1.81 22.30 4.84
CA PHE A 354 -1.98 21.22 5.81
C PHE A 354 -0.69 20.45 6.08
N ALA A 355 0.30 20.48 5.18
CA ALA A 355 1.52 19.66 5.27
C ALA A 355 2.03 19.55 6.72
N GLY A 356 1.90 18.37 7.33
CA GLY A 356 2.34 18.10 8.70
C GLY A 356 1.40 18.54 9.84
N GLY A 357 0.13 18.88 9.59
CA GLY A 357 -0.88 19.20 10.61
C GLY A 357 -1.00 20.68 10.99
N GLY A 358 -0.37 21.58 10.25
CA GLY A 358 -0.38 23.03 10.54
C GLY A 358 -1.71 23.75 10.26
N ALA A 359 -2.57 23.18 9.42
CA ALA A 359 -3.88 23.73 9.07
C ALA A 359 -5.01 22.74 9.39
N ALA A 360 -6.25 23.22 9.51
CA ALA A 360 -7.43 22.36 9.59
C ALA A 360 -7.83 21.86 8.19
N ILE A 361 -8.31 20.62 8.10
CA ILE A 361 -8.96 20.12 6.89
C ILE A 361 -10.38 20.71 6.84
N PRO A 362 -10.78 21.38 5.75
CA PRO A 362 -12.13 21.88 5.61
C PRO A 362 -13.09 20.71 5.33
N TYR A 363 -14.20 20.67 6.06
CA TYR A 363 -15.30 19.74 5.81
C TYR A 363 -16.57 20.55 5.52
N ALA A 364 -16.63 21.16 4.33
CA ALA A 364 -17.76 22.03 3.97
C ALA A 364 -19.08 21.23 3.89
N ILE A 365 -20.17 21.84 4.35
CA ILE A 365 -21.49 21.22 4.43
C ILE A 365 -22.19 21.33 3.07
N GLY A 366 -22.53 20.19 2.46
CA GLY A 366 -23.62 20.13 1.48
C GLY A 366 -23.36 20.70 0.08
N GLU A 367 -22.14 20.60 -0.47
CA GLU A 367 -21.83 21.18 -1.78
C GLU A 367 -21.29 20.20 -2.85
N GLY A 368 -21.56 18.88 -2.79
CA GLY A 368 -21.08 17.97 -3.84
C GLY A 368 -21.60 16.54 -3.82
N GLY A 369 -21.31 15.80 -4.91
CA GLY A 369 -21.60 14.36 -5.07
C GLY A 369 -20.78 13.43 -4.15
N GLU A 370 -19.90 14.00 -3.34
CA GLU A 370 -19.03 13.33 -2.36
C GLU A 370 -19.62 13.31 -0.94
N GLY A 371 -20.78 13.93 -0.69
CA GLY A 371 -21.42 13.94 0.63
C GLY A 371 -20.77 14.91 1.64
N VAL A 372 -19.59 15.43 1.31
CA VAL A 372 -18.88 16.54 1.95
C VAL A 372 -18.27 17.43 0.86
N GLY A 373 -17.99 18.69 1.18
CA GLY A 373 -17.22 19.53 0.28
C GLY A 373 -15.75 19.09 0.15
N LEU A 374 -15.10 19.60 -0.87
CA LEU A 374 -13.72 19.25 -1.22
C LEU A 374 -12.73 19.60 -0.10
N GLY A 375 -11.78 18.70 0.15
CA GLY A 375 -10.65 18.94 1.04
C GLY A 375 -9.57 19.79 0.39
N CYS A 376 -9.40 19.65 -0.93
CA CYS A 376 -8.65 20.55 -1.78
C CYS A 376 -9.18 20.56 -3.22
N ALA A 377 -8.85 21.61 -3.98
CA ALA A 377 -9.17 21.72 -5.39
C ALA A 377 -8.06 22.45 -6.14
N ALA A 378 -7.73 21.97 -7.34
CA ALA A 378 -6.85 22.59 -8.31
C ALA A 378 -7.39 22.34 -9.73
N ALA A 379 -6.81 22.98 -10.74
CA ALA A 379 -7.30 22.89 -12.12
C ALA A 379 -7.36 21.46 -12.69
N ALA A 380 -6.54 20.55 -12.18
CA ALA A 380 -6.43 19.17 -12.66
C ALA A 380 -7.06 18.12 -11.73
N VAL A 381 -7.37 18.48 -10.48
CA VAL A 381 -7.85 17.51 -9.49
C VAL A 381 -8.69 18.22 -8.43
N GLU A 382 -9.82 17.60 -8.12
CA GLU A 382 -10.65 17.90 -6.96
C GLU A 382 -10.59 16.69 -6.05
N ALA A 383 -10.38 16.90 -4.75
CA ALA A 383 -10.18 15.78 -3.83
C ALA A 383 -11.01 15.95 -2.56
N ALA A 384 -11.64 14.86 -2.16
CA ALA A 384 -12.42 14.76 -0.96
C ALA A 384 -11.52 14.60 0.28
N PRO A 385 -11.97 15.04 1.47
CA PRO A 385 -11.21 14.85 2.71
C PRO A 385 -10.95 13.36 3.04
N PRO A 386 -9.70 12.98 3.38
CA PRO A 386 -9.30 11.57 3.50
C PRO A 386 -9.59 11.00 4.91
N LEU A 387 -10.80 11.15 5.43
CA LEU A 387 -11.09 10.95 6.86
C LEU A 387 -10.63 9.59 7.43
N ARG A 388 -10.95 8.49 6.75
CA ARG A 388 -10.60 7.13 7.18
C ARG A 388 -9.09 6.83 7.01
N ILE A 389 -8.49 7.26 5.90
CA ILE A 389 -7.04 7.17 5.67
C ILE A 389 -6.28 7.99 6.71
N ARG A 390 -6.78 9.19 7.05
CA ARG A 390 -6.22 10.04 8.11
C ARG A 390 -6.29 9.34 9.46
N ALA A 391 -7.43 8.73 9.81
CA ALA A 391 -7.56 7.99 11.06
C ALA A 391 -6.55 6.84 11.16
N LEU A 392 -6.31 6.11 10.05
CA LEU A 392 -5.23 5.12 9.99
C LEU A 392 -3.85 5.78 10.15
N ALA A 393 -3.58 6.86 9.42
CA ALA A 393 -2.28 7.55 9.46
C ALA A 393 -1.97 8.13 10.85
N GLU A 394 -2.97 8.65 11.56
CA GLU A 394 -2.83 9.15 12.92
C GLU A 394 -2.37 8.05 13.89
N ALA A 395 -2.85 6.81 13.73
CA ALA A 395 -2.44 5.66 14.54
C ALA A 395 -0.94 5.30 14.38
N PHE A 396 -0.30 5.70 13.27
CA PHE A 396 1.11 5.42 12.96
C PHE A 396 1.98 6.70 12.86
N SER A 397 1.43 7.87 13.18
CA SER A 397 2.09 9.15 12.92
C SER A 397 3.26 9.46 13.87
N GLY A 398 3.28 8.84 15.05
CA GLY A 398 4.22 9.22 16.11
C GLY A 398 4.09 10.70 16.44
N GLU A 399 5.15 11.48 16.20
CA GLU A 399 5.16 12.93 16.43
C GLU A 399 4.65 13.76 15.25
N SER A 400 4.56 13.18 14.03
CA SER A 400 4.28 13.94 12.81
C SER A 400 3.38 13.18 11.83
N LEU A 401 2.20 13.74 11.56
CA LEU A 401 1.29 13.23 10.53
C LEU A 401 1.85 13.53 9.12
N ARG A 402 1.99 12.51 8.28
CA ARG A 402 2.65 12.60 6.96
C ARG A 402 1.65 12.65 5.80
N LEU A 403 0.68 13.55 5.88
CA LEU A 403 -0.28 13.78 4.80
C LEU A 403 0.04 15.10 4.09
N SER A 404 0.09 15.04 2.77
CA SER A 404 0.31 16.16 1.87
C SER A 404 -0.85 16.27 0.87
N THR A 405 -1.03 17.47 0.31
CA THR A 405 -2.09 17.72 -0.67
C THR A 405 -1.85 16.93 -1.96
N ILE A 406 -2.87 16.25 -2.44
CA ILE A 406 -2.90 15.67 -3.79
C ILE A 406 -3.19 16.75 -4.85
N CYS A 407 -3.65 17.93 -4.45
CA CYS A 407 -3.95 19.01 -5.37
C CYS A 407 -2.72 19.83 -5.80
N ALA A 408 -1.53 19.43 -5.37
CA ALA A 408 -0.29 20.02 -5.88
C ALA A 408 0.00 19.56 -7.31
N GLY A 409 0.51 20.45 -8.16
CA GLY A 409 0.96 20.10 -9.51
C GLY A 409 2.33 19.39 -9.56
N ASP A 410 3.04 19.35 -8.43
CA ASP A 410 4.33 18.68 -8.23
C ASP A 410 4.40 18.16 -6.80
N TYR A 411 4.80 16.90 -6.64
CA TYR A 411 4.95 16.23 -5.34
C TYR A 411 6.40 16.10 -4.90
N GLY A 412 7.35 16.73 -5.60
CA GLY A 412 8.78 16.61 -5.31
C GLY A 412 9.13 16.98 -3.86
N ALA A 413 8.55 18.06 -3.32
CA ALA A 413 8.75 18.44 -1.93
C ALA A 413 8.23 17.37 -0.95
N ALA A 414 6.97 16.95 -1.10
CA ALA A 414 6.35 15.94 -0.23
C ALA A 414 7.07 14.58 -0.28
N LEU A 415 7.46 14.13 -1.48
CA LEU A 415 8.20 12.88 -1.67
C LEU A 415 9.65 12.96 -1.17
N GLY A 416 10.29 14.13 -1.27
CA GLY A 416 11.60 14.37 -0.67
C GLY A 416 11.56 14.33 0.86
N GLU A 417 10.58 15.01 1.47
CA GLU A 417 10.36 14.96 2.93
C GLU A 417 10.06 13.54 3.42
N LEU A 418 9.25 12.77 2.68
CA LEU A 418 9.01 11.37 2.97
C LEU A 418 10.30 10.54 2.87
N GLY A 419 11.09 10.74 1.83
CA GLY A 419 12.38 10.05 1.66
C GLY A 419 13.36 10.33 2.80
N ALA A 420 13.43 11.58 3.26
CA ALA A 420 14.21 11.95 4.43
C ALA A 420 13.69 11.27 5.71
N ALA A 421 12.37 11.27 5.93
CA ALA A 421 11.77 10.63 7.10
C ALA A 421 12.01 9.10 7.13
N ILE A 422 11.96 8.43 5.98
CA ILE A 422 12.28 7.00 5.87
C ILE A 422 13.75 6.75 6.25
N LEU A 423 14.67 7.60 5.78
CA LEU A 423 16.10 7.49 6.09
C LEU A 423 16.35 7.62 7.61
N ASP A 424 15.79 8.67 8.22
CA ASP A 424 15.91 8.91 9.66
C ASP A 424 15.36 7.73 10.48
N GLU A 425 14.25 7.16 10.03
CA GLU A 425 13.62 6.04 10.70
C GLU A 425 14.46 4.75 10.61
N VAL A 426 15.03 4.46 9.43
CA VAL A 426 15.99 3.35 9.29
C VAL A 426 17.17 3.53 10.22
N GLU A 427 17.72 4.74 10.35
CA GLU A 427 18.83 5.03 11.25
C GLU A 427 18.44 4.83 12.73
N ARG A 428 17.23 5.29 13.12
CA ARG A 428 16.67 5.07 14.45
C ARG A 428 16.56 3.59 14.79
N ILE A 429 16.01 2.79 13.88
CA ILE A 429 15.85 1.33 14.06
C ILE A 429 17.21 0.65 14.23
N VAL A 430 18.18 1.00 13.39
CA VAL A 430 19.54 0.45 13.48
C VAL A 430 20.17 0.80 14.84
N ALA A 431 20.10 2.05 15.26
CA ALA A 431 20.66 2.48 16.54
C ALA A 431 19.99 1.77 17.73
N ALA A 432 18.67 1.59 17.70
CA ALA A 432 17.93 0.86 18.73
C ALA A 432 18.36 -0.63 18.81
N ARG A 433 18.54 -1.29 17.66
CA ARG A 433 19.01 -2.68 17.59
C ARG A 433 20.46 -2.83 18.08
N GLU A 434 21.33 -1.89 17.75
CA GLU A 434 22.71 -1.86 18.24
C GLU A 434 22.76 -1.67 19.77
N ALA A 435 21.94 -0.78 20.32
CA ALA A 435 21.85 -0.56 21.77
C ALA A 435 21.28 -1.76 22.55
N ALA A 436 20.44 -2.57 21.91
CA ALA A 436 19.86 -3.77 22.50
C ALA A 436 20.77 -5.01 22.40
N SER A 437 21.86 -4.95 21.63
CA SER A 437 22.81 -6.05 21.45
C SER A 437 23.87 -6.03 22.58
N PRO A 438 23.93 -7.06 23.45
CA PRO A 438 24.78 -7.10 24.64
C PRO A 438 26.29 -7.29 24.38
#